data_AF-A0ABD0WEI4-F1
#
_entry.id   AF-A0ABD0WEI4-F1
#
_cell.length_a   1.000
_cell.length_b   1.000
_cell.length_c   1.000
_cell.angle_alpha   90.00
_cell.angle_beta   90.00
_cell.angle_gamma   90.00
#
_symmetry.space_group_name_H-M   'P 1'
#
loop_
_entity.id
_entity.type
_entity.pdbx_description
1 polymer ?
#
loop_
_entity_poly.entity_id
_entity_poly.type
_entity_poly.pdbx_seq_one_letter_code
_entity_poly.pdbx_strand_id
1 'polypeptide(L)'
;MEWKHIKEPTQAAKVFKENLLREHATGKPLRMKMDVRDSEEDRERELLLFYKQQHEWACPLHCTLVGDVAIGEGVMRYFMTTIISKLQFGFSLDLGGMGRTLLFEGEPDHLVPAASEALIESNLFRVAGRMLANSFLHDGPHVTGLSPAVIHVLFNGDPEMATVVTEDCPDLHIRSIIKLLENEELTPEQKDTVSDLSMSWDLPAVTETNRRWLHNKLVLHAVVGRNMRQIKQLRKGLKDVMLWPLLTSRPDVVPLLFPKMAEMEFTPQMLLEKITWPVEDSDDEDFDLDSTCASLGF
;
A
#
# COMPACT_ATOMS: atom_id res chain seq x y z
N MET A 1 5.95 -9.62 26.80
CA MET A 1 5.92 -10.37 25.53
C MET A 1 7.30 -10.28 24.90
N GLU A 2 7.90 -11.43 24.61
CA GLU A 2 9.29 -11.63 24.20
C GLU A 2 9.72 -10.76 23.00
N TRP A 3 8.84 -10.56 22.02
CA TRP A 3 9.11 -9.79 20.80
C TRP A 3 9.55 -8.33 21.04
N LYS A 4 9.16 -7.72 22.17
CA LYS A 4 9.54 -6.33 22.48
C LYS A 4 11.04 -6.15 22.70
N HIS A 5 11.73 -7.20 23.15
CA HIS A 5 13.15 -7.16 23.50
C HIS A 5 14.06 -7.74 22.40
N ILE A 6 13.48 -8.29 21.33
CA ILE A 6 14.24 -8.83 20.20
C ILE A 6 14.91 -7.68 19.45
N LYS A 7 16.24 -7.73 19.30
CA LYS A 7 17.01 -6.66 18.64
C LYS A 7 16.61 -6.46 17.17
N GLU A 8 16.57 -7.54 16.40
CA GLU A 8 16.26 -7.49 14.97
C GLU A 8 14.77 -7.21 14.70
N PRO A 9 14.41 -6.17 13.92
CA PRO A 9 13.01 -5.79 13.69
C PRO A 9 12.23 -6.88 12.94
N THR A 10 12.85 -7.54 11.95
CA THR A 10 12.22 -8.63 11.18
C THR A 10 11.86 -9.81 12.08
N GLN A 11 12.77 -10.18 12.99
CA GLN A 11 12.52 -11.27 13.93
C GLN A 11 11.47 -10.88 14.98
N ALA A 12 11.47 -9.63 15.46
CA ALA A 12 10.46 -9.13 16.37
C ALA A 12 9.05 -9.16 15.73
N ALA A 13 8.94 -8.70 14.48
CA ALA A 13 7.70 -8.74 13.72
C ALA A 13 7.24 -10.19 13.49
N LYS A 14 8.13 -11.10 13.11
CA LYS A 14 7.83 -12.52 12.94
C LYS A 14 7.25 -13.13 14.21
N VAL A 15 7.93 -12.99 15.36
CA VAL A 15 7.47 -13.54 16.64
C VAL A 15 6.14 -12.91 17.07
N PHE A 16 5.94 -11.61 16.84
CA PHE A 16 4.65 -10.97 17.11
C PHE A 16 3.51 -11.60 16.30
N LYS A 17 3.69 -11.72 14.97
CA LYS A 17 2.68 -12.27 14.05
C LYS A 17 2.37 -13.73 14.37
N GLU A 18 3.39 -14.56 14.60
CA GLU A 18 3.21 -15.97 14.96
C GLU A 18 2.43 -16.14 16.27
N ASN A 19 2.72 -15.31 17.28
CA ASN A 19 1.97 -15.34 18.54
C ASN A 19 0.51 -14.91 18.33
N LEU A 20 0.29 -13.81 17.59
CA LEU A 20 -1.04 -13.31 17.28
C LEU A 20 -1.87 -14.36 16.51
N LEU A 21 -1.32 -14.96 15.45
CA LEU A 21 -2.01 -16.02 14.70
C LEU A 21 -2.28 -17.26 15.55
N ARG A 22 -1.35 -17.65 16.44
CA ARG A 22 -1.52 -18.78 17.35
C ARG A 22 -2.64 -18.53 18.38
N GLU A 23 -2.70 -17.33 18.95
CA GLU A 23 -3.73 -16.93 19.91
C GLU A 23 -5.14 -17.01 19.30
N HIS A 24 -5.27 -16.74 18.00
CA HIS A 24 -6.55 -16.72 17.28
C HIS A 24 -6.79 -17.95 16.39
N ALA A 25 -5.94 -18.98 16.47
CA ALA A 25 -5.99 -20.14 15.58
C ALA A 25 -7.30 -20.95 15.64
N THR A 26 -7.99 -20.94 16.78
CA THR A 26 -9.27 -21.63 16.98
C THR A 26 -10.49 -20.75 16.73
N GLY A 27 -10.27 -19.49 16.34
CA GLY A 27 -11.35 -18.55 16.04
C GLY A 27 -12.10 -18.90 14.75
N LYS A 28 -13.20 -18.19 14.49
CA LYS A 28 -14.03 -18.43 13.30
C LYS A 28 -13.18 -18.11 12.05
N PRO A 29 -12.96 -19.08 11.14
CA PRO A 29 -12.14 -18.84 9.97
C PRO A 29 -12.74 -17.76 9.05
N LEU A 30 -11.88 -16.89 8.54
CA LEU A 30 -12.24 -15.92 7.52
C LEU A 30 -12.31 -16.67 6.19
N ARG A 31 -13.41 -16.51 5.46
CA ARG A 31 -13.62 -17.21 4.20
C ARG A 31 -13.78 -16.19 3.09
N MET A 32 -12.81 -16.17 2.19
CA MET A 32 -12.85 -15.37 0.98
C MET A 32 -13.02 -16.29 -0.22
N LYS A 33 -13.99 -15.96 -1.08
CA LYS A 33 -14.21 -16.65 -2.35
C LYS A 33 -14.00 -15.64 -3.47
N MET A 34 -13.33 -16.07 -4.52
CA MET A 34 -13.18 -15.29 -5.74
C MET A 34 -13.44 -16.21 -6.91
N ASP A 35 -14.43 -15.91 -7.75
CA ASP A 35 -14.66 -16.68 -8.97
C ASP A 35 -13.74 -16.14 -10.07
N VAL A 36 -12.89 -17.00 -10.63
CA VAL A 36 -11.94 -16.59 -11.68
C VAL A 36 -12.62 -16.35 -13.02
N ARG A 37 -13.87 -16.80 -13.16
CA ARG A 37 -14.69 -16.62 -14.37
C ARG A 37 -15.45 -15.29 -14.36
N ASP A 38 -15.54 -14.65 -13.20
CA ASP A 38 -16.16 -13.33 -13.06
C ASP A 38 -15.32 -12.24 -13.72
N SER A 39 -15.98 -11.13 -14.06
CA SER A 39 -15.29 -9.94 -14.55
C SER A 39 -14.28 -9.42 -13.52
N GLU A 40 -13.29 -8.64 -13.96
CA GLU A 40 -12.34 -8.02 -13.02
C GLU A 40 -13.06 -7.11 -12.01
N GLU A 41 -14.03 -6.32 -12.45
CA GLU A 41 -14.80 -5.46 -11.57
C GLU A 41 -15.57 -6.24 -10.49
N ASP A 42 -16.20 -7.36 -10.85
CA ASP A 42 -16.97 -8.16 -9.89
C ASP A 42 -16.06 -8.81 -8.85
N ARG A 43 -14.89 -9.31 -9.27
CA ARG A 43 -13.86 -9.82 -8.35
C ARG A 43 -13.37 -8.73 -7.40
N GLU A 44 -13.14 -7.51 -7.90
CA GLU A 44 -12.76 -6.39 -7.06
C GLU A 44 -13.89 -5.95 -6.10
N ARG A 45 -15.15 -6.01 -6.51
CA ARG A 45 -16.30 -5.71 -5.63
C ARG A 45 -16.34 -6.68 -4.46
N GLU A 46 -16.21 -7.98 -4.73
CA GLU A 46 -16.15 -9.01 -3.68
C GLU A 46 -14.96 -8.79 -2.74
N LEU A 47 -13.78 -8.44 -3.27
CA LEU A 47 -12.62 -8.09 -2.45
C LEU A 47 -12.93 -6.92 -1.51
N LEU A 48 -13.48 -5.82 -2.04
CA LEU A 48 -13.82 -4.65 -1.25
C LEU A 48 -14.91 -4.97 -0.20
N LEU A 49 -15.91 -5.77 -0.56
CA LEU A 49 -16.97 -6.21 0.37
C LEU A 49 -16.39 -7.03 1.53
N PHE A 50 -15.49 -7.96 1.24
CA PHE A 50 -14.80 -8.75 2.25
C PHE A 50 -14.03 -7.84 3.24
N TYR A 51 -13.29 -6.86 2.73
CA TYR A 51 -12.54 -5.92 3.57
C TYR A 51 -13.37 -4.82 4.23
N LYS A 52 -14.60 -4.56 3.77
CA LYS A 52 -15.55 -3.66 4.45
C LYS A 52 -16.16 -4.31 5.69
N GLN A 53 -16.32 -5.62 5.70
CA GLN A 53 -16.86 -6.36 6.84
C GLN A 53 -15.94 -6.29 8.07
N GLN A 54 -16.53 -6.40 9.25
CA GLN A 54 -15.77 -6.51 10.49
C GLN A 54 -15.41 -7.97 10.71
N HIS A 55 -14.12 -8.24 10.81
CA HIS A 55 -13.57 -9.57 11.04
C HIS A 55 -12.63 -9.57 12.25
N GLU A 56 -12.42 -10.75 12.81
CA GLU A 56 -11.29 -11.02 13.68
C GLU A 56 -10.12 -11.43 12.79
N TRP A 57 -9.35 -10.43 12.35
CA TRP A 57 -8.41 -10.58 11.23
C TRP A 57 -7.23 -11.54 11.50
N ALA A 58 -6.95 -11.86 12.77
CA ALA A 58 -5.95 -12.84 13.15
C ALA A 58 -6.43 -14.31 13.05
N CYS A 59 -7.73 -14.53 12.82
CA CYS A 59 -8.28 -15.87 12.62
C CYS A 59 -7.80 -16.49 11.30
N PRO A 60 -7.81 -17.84 11.17
CA PRO A 60 -7.37 -18.53 9.96
C PRO A 60 -8.11 -18.04 8.70
N LEU A 61 -7.35 -17.53 7.73
CA LEU A 61 -7.87 -17.10 6.44
C LEU A 61 -7.89 -18.28 5.45
N HIS A 62 -9.05 -18.54 4.87
CA HIS A 62 -9.27 -19.55 3.84
C HIS A 62 -9.74 -18.85 2.57
N CYS A 63 -8.90 -18.90 1.55
CA CYS A 63 -9.20 -18.36 0.23
C CYS A 63 -9.57 -19.50 -0.72
N THR A 64 -10.57 -19.30 -1.57
CA THR A 64 -10.97 -20.27 -2.60
C THR A 64 -11.15 -19.57 -3.93
N LEU A 65 -10.52 -20.11 -4.97
CA LEU A 65 -10.73 -19.68 -6.35
C LEU A 65 -11.80 -20.58 -6.97
N VAL A 66 -12.99 -20.02 -7.20
CA VAL A 66 -14.08 -20.77 -7.85
C VAL A 66 -13.79 -20.82 -9.35
N GLY A 67 -13.93 -21.99 -9.96
CA GLY A 67 -13.57 -22.22 -11.36
C GLY A 67 -12.10 -22.62 -11.56
N ASP A 68 -11.32 -22.72 -10.48
CA ASP A 68 -9.96 -23.24 -10.45
C ASP A 68 -9.87 -24.40 -9.45
N VAL A 69 -9.00 -25.38 -9.73
CA VAL A 69 -8.75 -26.53 -8.85
C VAL A 69 -7.61 -26.27 -7.85
N ALA A 70 -6.98 -25.10 -7.93
CA ALA A 70 -5.90 -24.69 -7.03
C ALA A 70 -6.33 -24.68 -5.55
N ILE A 71 -5.46 -25.20 -4.69
CA ILE A 71 -5.63 -25.24 -3.23
C ILE A 71 -4.31 -24.87 -2.53
N GLY A 72 -4.40 -24.55 -1.23
CA GLY A 72 -3.23 -24.32 -0.38
C GLY A 72 -2.61 -22.93 -0.51
N GLU A 73 -1.32 -22.82 -0.22
CA GLU A 73 -0.60 -21.54 -0.10
C GLU A 73 -0.56 -20.72 -1.39
N GLY A 74 -0.60 -21.37 -2.56
CA GLY A 74 -0.62 -20.67 -3.85
C GLY A 74 -1.83 -19.76 -4.00
N VAL A 75 -3.01 -20.20 -3.53
CA VAL A 75 -4.24 -19.41 -3.55
C VAL A 75 -4.15 -18.21 -2.60
N MET A 76 -3.58 -18.42 -1.42
CA MET A 76 -3.33 -17.33 -0.47
C MET A 76 -2.39 -16.28 -1.04
N ARG A 77 -1.28 -16.73 -1.64
CA ARG A 77 -0.30 -15.85 -2.28
C ARG A 77 -0.94 -15.04 -3.41
N TYR A 78 -1.72 -15.69 -4.27
CA TYR A 78 -2.47 -15.00 -5.31
C TYR A 78 -3.37 -13.91 -4.72
N PHE A 79 -4.18 -14.25 -3.72
CA PHE A 79 -5.07 -13.29 -3.06
C PHE A 79 -4.32 -12.08 -2.47
N MET A 80 -3.24 -12.31 -1.71
CA MET A 80 -2.46 -11.22 -1.10
C MET A 80 -1.76 -10.36 -2.16
N THR A 81 -1.25 -10.99 -3.22
CA THR A 81 -0.68 -10.26 -4.37
C THR A 81 -1.74 -9.43 -5.07
N THR A 82 -2.95 -9.95 -5.28
CA THR A 82 -4.04 -9.20 -5.91
C THR A 82 -4.40 -7.95 -5.11
N ILE A 83 -4.63 -8.06 -3.80
CA ILE A 83 -5.04 -6.88 -3.00
C ILE A 83 -3.96 -5.81 -3.00
N ILE A 84 -2.68 -6.18 -2.88
CA ILE A 84 -1.58 -5.22 -2.86
C ILE A 84 -1.37 -4.60 -4.24
N SER A 85 -1.49 -5.39 -5.31
CA SER A 85 -1.47 -4.89 -6.68
C SER A 85 -2.57 -3.84 -6.90
N LYS A 86 -3.79 -4.07 -6.41
CA LYS A 86 -4.89 -3.10 -6.51
C LYS A 86 -4.66 -1.84 -5.67
N LEU A 87 -4.01 -1.95 -4.51
CA LEU A 87 -3.60 -0.77 -3.76
C LEU A 87 -2.47 0.02 -4.45
N GLN A 88 -1.52 -0.66 -5.08
CA GLN A 88 -0.34 -0.04 -5.71
C GLN A 88 -0.69 0.60 -7.08
N PHE A 89 -1.52 -0.08 -7.88
CA PHE A 89 -1.74 0.26 -9.29
C PHE A 89 -3.19 0.66 -9.61
N GLY A 90 -4.10 0.49 -8.65
CA GLY A 90 -5.50 0.89 -8.76
C GLY A 90 -6.47 -0.26 -8.98
N PHE A 91 -7.74 0.05 -8.77
CA PHE A 91 -8.89 -0.79 -9.05
C PHE A 91 -9.49 -0.42 -10.41
N SER A 92 -9.90 -1.42 -11.17
CA SER A 92 -10.65 -1.26 -12.42
C SER A 92 -12.05 -0.70 -12.18
N LEU A 93 -12.61 -0.89 -10.98
CA LEU A 93 -13.83 -0.24 -10.54
C LEU A 93 -13.72 1.29 -10.58
N ASP A 94 -14.65 1.93 -11.28
CA ASP A 94 -14.77 3.38 -11.27
C ASP A 94 -15.65 3.87 -10.11
N LEU A 95 -15.04 4.07 -8.95
CA LEU A 95 -15.69 4.62 -7.74
C LEU A 95 -15.50 6.13 -7.63
N GLY A 96 -14.74 6.74 -8.54
CA GLY A 96 -14.35 8.15 -8.53
C GLY A 96 -14.74 8.95 -9.77
N GLY A 97 -15.37 8.32 -10.77
CA GLY A 97 -15.75 8.93 -12.05
C GLY A 97 -14.59 9.15 -13.02
N MET A 98 -13.45 8.47 -12.83
CA MET A 98 -12.20 8.67 -13.59
C MET A 98 -11.73 7.40 -14.30
N GLY A 99 -12.60 6.41 -14.50
CA GLY A 99 -12.33 5.15 -15.20
C GLY A 99 -11.46 4.14 -14.44
N ARG A 100 -10.66 4.57 -13.47
CA ARG A 100 -9.96 3.71 -12.50
C ARG A 100 -9.96 4.36 -11.13
N THR A 101 -10.00 3.57 -10.07
CA THR A 101 -9.88 4.07 -8.70
C THR A 101 -8.47 3.89 -8.17
N LEU A 102 -7.75 5.00 -7.97
CA LEU A 102 -6.49 5.04 -7.24
C LEU A 102 -6.75 5.46 -5.80
N LEU A 103 -6.21 4.70 -4.84
CA LEU A 103 -6.21 5.12 -3.43
C LEU A 103 -4.97 5.93 -3.08
N PHE A 104 -3.89 5.77 -3.85
CA PHE A 104 -2.65 6.52 -3.67
C PHE A 104 -2.22 7.14 -4.99
N GLU A 105 -1.76 8.38 -4.94
CA GLU A 105 -1.38 9.21 -6.09
C GLU A 105 -0.01 9.83 -5.84
N GLY A 106 0.69 10.16 -6.92
CA GLY A 106 2.03 10.73 -6.88
C GLY A 106 3.06 9.84 -7.57
N GLU A 107 4.32 10.21 -7.42
CA GLU A 107 5.46 9.47 -7.97
C GLU A 107 6.01 8.45 -6.94
N PRO A 108 6.84 7.49 -7.37
CA PRO A 108 7.51 6.55 -6.46
C PRO A 108 8.19 7.25 -5.28
N ASP A 109 8.09 6.67 -4.09
CA ASP A 109 8.58 7.22 -2.81
C ASP A 109 7.91 8.53 -2.34
N HIS A 110 6.88 8.97 -3.06
CA HIS A 110 6.11 10.18 -2.79
C HIS A 110 4.59 9.94 -2.89
N LEU A 111 4.14 8.68 -2.80
CA LEU A 111 2.72 8.36 -2.88
C LEU A 111 1.97 8.88 -1.66
N VAL A 112 0.89 9.62 -1.91
CA VAL A 112 -0.02 10.15 -0.89
C VAL A 112 -1.45 9.64 -1.10
N PRO A 113 -2.30 9.60 -0.07
CA PRO A 113 -3.70 9.23 -0.26
C PRO A 113 -4.39 10.16 -1.26
N ALA A 114 -5.20 9.58 -2.15
CA ALA A 114 -5.97 10.35 -3.14
C ALA A 114 -6.94 11.34 -2.45
N ALA A 115 -7.02 12.55 -2.97
CA ALA A 115 -7.86 13.61 -2.42
C ALA A 115 -9.31 13.50 -2.94
N SER A 116 -10.00 12.39 -2.62
CA SER A 116 -11.38 12.14 -3.06
C SER A 116 -12.35 11.88 -1.91
N GLU A 117 -13.40 12.70 -1.86
CA GLU A 117 -14.46 12.61 -0.86
C GLU A 117 -15.27 11.30 -0.98
N ALA A 118 -15.53 10.85 -2.21
CA ALA A 118 -16.26 9.59 -2.47
C ALA A 118 -15.53 8.37 -1.88
N LEU A 119 -14.19 8.36 -1.93
CA LEU A 119 -13.38 7.30 -1.34
C LEU A 119 -13.41 7.33 0.20
N ILE A 120 -13.43 8.54 0.79
CA ILE A 120 -13.58 8.74 2.23
C ILE A 120 -14.95 8.27 2.71
N GLU A 121 -16.03 8.69 2.05
CA GLU A 121 -17.42 8.31 2.38
C GLU A 121 -17.61 6.79 2.29
N SER A 122 -16.99 6.18 1.29
CA SER A 122 -16.98 4.72 1.09
C SER A 122 -16.06 3.96 2.05
N ASN A 123 -15.37 4.64 2.97
CA ASN A 123 -14.39 4.11 3.92
C ASN A 123 -13.24 3.31 3.27
N LEU A 124 -12.88 3.63 2.03
CA LEU A 124 -11.91 2.82 1.27
C LEU A 124 -10.49 2.93 1.82
N PHE A 125 -10.13 4.03 2.48
CA PHE A 125 -8.85 4.12 3.17
C PHE A 125 -8.79 3.21 4.39
N ARG A 126 -9.91 2.97 5.08
CA ARG A 126 -9.97 1.96 6.15
C ARG A 126 -9.82 0.55 5.59
N VAL A 127 -10.47 0.27 4.45
CA VAL A 127 -10.31 -0.99 3.70
C VAL A 127 -8.85 -1.19 3.30
N ALA A 128 -8.20 -0.17 2.75
CA ALA A 128 -6.77 -0.21 2.41
C ALA A 128 -5.89 -0.51 3.63
N GLY A 129 -6.17 0.12 4.77
CA GLY A 129 -5.44 -0.14 6.01
C GLY A 129 -5.58 -1.60 6.47
N ARG A 130 -6.76 -2.20 6.30
CA ARG A 130 -6.98 -3.62 6.58
C ARG A 130 -6.22 -4.50 5.60
N MET A 131 -6.27 -4.21 4.30
CA MET A 131 -5.54 -4.96 3.26
C MET A 131 -4.02 -4.95 3.50
N LEU A 132 -3.44 -3.78 3.77
CA LEU A 132 -2.02 -3.61 4.09
C LEU A 132 -1.60 -4.44 5.31
N ALA A 133 -2.35 -4.30 6.40
CA ALA A 133 -2.05 -5.04 7.63
C ALA A 133 -2.29 -6.54 7.48
N ASN A 134 -3.33 -6.95 6.73
CA ASN A 134 -3.62 -8.37 6.51
C ASN A 134 -2.53 -9.04 5.66
N SER A 135 -2.07 -8.36 4.61
CA SER A 135 -0.92 -8.82 3.81
C SER A 135 0.31 -8.98 4.70
N PHE A 136 0.65 -7.97 5.50
CA PHE A 136 1.80 -8.04 6.40
C PHE A 136 1.68 -9.15 7.46
N LEU A 137 0.49 -9.34 8.02
CA LEU A 137 0.20 -10.38 9.01
C LEU A 137 0.48 -11.79 8.46
N HIS A 138 0.23 -12.00 7.16
CA HIS A 138 0.37 -13.28 6.46
C HIS A 138 1.60 -13.35 5.53
N ASP A 139 2.62 -12.51 5.77
CA ASP A 139 3.86 -12.50 4.97
C ASP A 139 3.63 -12.29 3.46
N GLY A 140 2.58 -11.55 3.11
CA GLY A 140 2.28 -11.12 1.76
C GLY A 140 3.12 -9.92 1.29
N PRO A 141 2.91 -9.46 0.06
CA PRO A 141 3.62 -8.31 -0.49
C PRO A 141 3.23 -6.99 0.18
N HIS A 142 3.97 -5.93 -0.13
CA HIS A 142 3.81 -4.61 0.47
C HIS A 142 3.46 -3.57 -0.59
N VAL A 143 2.70 -2.55 -0.19
CA VAL A 143 2.68 -1.29 -0.95
C VAL A 143 3.99 -0.58 -0.69
N THR A 144 4.63 -0.13 -1.76
CA THR A 144 5.96 0.50 -1.73
C THR A 144 5.85 1.96 -2.10
N GLY A 145 6.75 2.76 -1.53
CA GLY A 145 6.94 4.15 -1.93
C GLY A 145 5.85 5.12 -1.47
N LEU A 146 5.22 4.85 -0.32
CA LEU A 146 4.45 5.88 0.37
C LEU A 146 5.35 7.03 0.83
N SER A 147 4.85 8.25 0.71
CA SER A 147 5.54 9.45 1.18
C SER A 147 5.93 9.32 2.66
N PRO A 148 7.20 9.60 3.03
CA PRO A 148 7.63 9.62 4.43
C PRO A 148 6.80 10.55 5.32
N ALA A 149 6.30 11.67 4.77
CA ALA A 149 5.43 12.60 5.49
C ALA A 149 4.10 11.94 5.88
N VAL A 150 3.51 11.17 4.96
CA VAL A 150 2.28 10.42 5.22
C VAL A 150 2.51 9.35 6.28
N ILE A 151 3.63 8.61 6.21
CA ILE A 151 4.01 7.60 7.21
C ILE A 151 4.19 8.24 8.59
N HIS A 152 4.92 9.36 8.69
CA HIS A 152 5.14 10.10 9.93
C HIS A 152 3.80 10.44 10.61
N VAL A 153 2.87 11.04 9.86
CA VAL A 153 1.56 11.42 10.39
C VAL A 153 0.72 10.18 10.69
N LEU A 154 0.78 9.13 9.86
CA LEU A 154 0.06 7.86 10.07
C LEU A 154 0.39 7.27 11.45
N PHE A 155 1.62 7.39 11.94
CA PHE A 155 2.06 6.88 13.23
C PHE A 155 2.05 7.89 14.39
N ASN A 156 1.16 8.89 14.31
CA ASN A 156 0.95 9.95 15.31
C ASN A 156 2.09 10.97 15.42
N GLY A 157 2.94 11.08 14.42
CA GLY A 157 3.80 12.25 14.26
C GLY A 157 2.96 13.52 14.13
N ASP A 158 3.47 14.62 14.66
CA ASP A 158 2.84 15.93 14.51
C ASP A 158 2.82 16.32 13.01
N PRO A 159 1.63 16.60 12.43
CA PRO A 159 1.51 17.09 11.06
C PRO A 159 2.42 18.27 10.75
N GLU A 160 2.58 19.22 11.67
CA GLU A 160 3.40 20.42 11.47
C GLU A 160 4.91 20.13 11.43
N MET A 161 5.32 18.96 11.92
CA MET A 161 6.71 18.49 11.93
C MET A 161 7.00 17.51 10.79
N ALA A 162 6.02 17.22 9.93
CA ALA A 162 6.22 16.33 8.79
C ALA A 162 7.22 16.96 7.81
N THR A 163 8.25 16.19 7.43
CA THR A 163 9.19 16.61 6.40
C THR A 163 8.57 16.34 5.04
N VAL A 164 8.13 17.40 4.36
CA VAL A 164 7.49 17.35 3.05
C VAL A 164 8.37 17.98 1.98
N VAL A 165 8.32 17.45 0.76
CA VAL A 165 8.96 17.99 -0.44
C VAL A 165 7.92 18.24 -1.53
N THR A 166 8.27 19.02 -2.57
CA THR A 166 7.30 19.37 -3.63
C THR A 166 6.81 18.14 -4.41
N GLU A 167 7.65 17.12 -4.49
CA GLU A 167 7.44 15.81 -5.10
C GLU A 167 6.32 15.02 -4.39
N ASP A 168 6.07 15.28 -3.10
CA ASP A 168 4.96 14.69 -2.37
C ASP A 168 3.59 15.26 -2.81
N CYS A 169 3.52 16.39 -3.53
CA CYS A 169 2.25 16.99 -3.98
C CYS A 169 1.82 16.36 -5.31
N PRO A 170 0.82 15.47 -5.37
CA PRO A 170 0.48 14.73 -6.59
C PRO A 170 -0.16 15.60 -7.69
N ASP A 171 -0.84 16.69 -7.30
CA ASP A 171 -1.46 17.62 -8.23
C ASP A 171 -0.39 18.47 -8.91
N LEU A 172 -0.18 18.22 -10.22
CA LEU A 172 0.84 18.89 -11.02
C LEU A 172 0.59 20.39 -11.17
N HIS A 173 -0.66 20.83 -11.17
CA HIS A 173 -1.00 22.24 -11.29
C HIS A 173 -0.65 22.97 -10.00
N ILE A 174 -1.09 22.45 -8.84
CA ILE A 174 -0.73 22.98 -7.52
C ILE A 174 0.79 22.97 -7.34
N ARG A 175 1.45 21.85 -7.68
CA ARG A 175 2.90 21.71 -7.61
C ARG A 175 3.61 22.78 -8.45
N SER A 176 3.11 23.07 -9.66
CA SER A 176 3.69 24.11 -10.53
C SER A 176 3.60 25.50 -9.91
N ILE A 177 2.46 25.82 -9.25
CA ILE A 177 2.25 27.12 -8.59
C ILE A 177 3.19 27.25 -7.39
N ILE A 178 3.30 26.20 -6.58
CA ILE A 178 4.20 26.17 -5.42
C ILE A 178 5.66 26.37 -5.86
N LYS A 179 6.10 25.72 -6.95
CA LYS A 179 7.47 25.84 -7.47
C LYS A 179 7.84 27.26 -7.91
N LEU A 180 6.86 28.12 -8.24
CA LEU A 180 7.14 29.54 -8.51
C LEU A 180 7.79 30.24 -7.32
N LEU A 181 7.50 29.81 -6.09
CA LEU A 181 8.10 30.38 -4.88
C LEU A 181 9.62 30.13 -4.76
N GLU A 182 10.17 29.23 -5.56
CA GLU A 182 11.61 28.94 -5.63
C GLU A 182 12.38 29.89 -6.55
N ASN A 183 11.69 30.62 -7.44
CA ASN A 183 12.32 31.57 -8.36
C ASN A 183 12.97 32.74 -7.61
N GLU A 184 14.04 33.34 -8.14
CA GLU A 184 14.65 34.52 -7.53
C GLU A 184 13.65 35.70 -7.48
N GLU A 185 12.98 35.98 -8.60
CA GLU A 185 11.93 37.01 -8.72
C GLU A 185 10.64 36.42 -9.29
N LEU A 186 9.51 36.99 -8.86
CA LEU A 186 8.18 36.66 -9.37
C LEU A 186 7.66 37.81 -10.21
N THR A 187 7.11 37.52 -11.39
CA THR A 187 6.33 38.51 -12.15
C THR A 187 5.05 38.87 -11.39
N PRO A 188 4.41 40.02 -11.68
CA PRO A 188 3.13 40.38 -11.07
C PRO A 188 2.08 39.26 -11.19
N GLU A 189 1.98 38.63 -12.36
CA GLU A 189 1.02 37.54 -12.62
C GLU A 189 1.34 36.29 -11.80
N GLN A 190 2.62 35.96 -11.62
CA GLN A 190 3.03 34.85 -10.76
C GLN A 190 2.74 35.15 -9.28
N LYS A 191 2.94 36.40 -8.84
CA LYS A 191 2.58 36.83 -7.47
C LYS A 191 1.08 36.70 -7.21
N ASP A 192 0.26 37.11 -8.18
CA ASP A 192 -1.20 36.98 -8.09
C ASP A 192 -1.61 35.51 -8.04
N THR A 193 -1.08 34.68 -8.95
CA THR A 193 -1.37 33.23 -9.00
C THR A 193 -1.06 32.51 -7.68
N VAL A 194 0.11 32.79 -7.09
CA VAL A 194 0.51 32.20 -5.80
C VAL A 194 -0.35 32.74 -4.65
N SER A 195 -0.67 34.03 -4.67
CA SER A 195 -1.51 34.65 -3.64
C SER A 195 -2.93 34.11 -3.66
N ASP A 196 -3.50 33.91 -4.85
CA ASP A 196 -4.83 33.33 -5.02
C ASP A 196 -4.92 31.92 -4.44
N LEU A 197 -3.93 31.06 -4.75
CA LEU A 197 -3.84 29.72 -4.15
C LEU A 197 -3.71 29.81 -2.62
N SER A 198 -2.83 30.68 -2.12
CA SER A 198 -2.57 30.83 -0.69
C SER A 198 -3.82 31.28 0.07
N MET A 199 -4.49 32.32 -0.42
CA MET A 199 -5.71 32.84 0.18
C MET A 199 -6.86 31.82 0.13
N SER A 200 -6.94 31.00 -0.93
CA SER A 200 -7.94 29.92 -1.01
C SER A 200 -7.78 28.86 0.10
N TRP A 201 -6.60 28.79 0.73
CA TRP A 201 -6.29 27.89 1.85
C TRP A 201 -6.04 28.65 3.16
N ASP A 202 -6.60 29.86 3.29
CA ASP A 202 -6.50 30.70 4.49
C ASP A 202 -5.06 31.08 4.89
N LEU A 203 -4.15 31.16 3.91
CA LEU A 203 -2.77 31.63 4.06
C LEU A 203 -2.61 33.06 3.54
N PRO A 204 -1.66 33.85 4.06
CA PRO A 204 -1.42 35.20 3.59
C PRO A 204 -0.89 35.21 2.14
N ALA A 205 -1.12 36.33 1.45
CA ALA A 205 -0.55 36.58 0.13
C ALA A 205 0.99 36.53 0.13
N VAL A 206 1.58 36.26 -1.05
CA VAL A 206 3.04 36.19 -1.17
C VAL A 206 3.67 37.57 -1.03
N THR A 207 4.71 37.65 -0.23
CA THR A 207 5.59 38.81 -0.06
C THR A 207 7.03 38.37 -0.21
N GLU A 208 7.95 39.30 -0.44
CA GLU A 208 9.38 38.97 -0.55
C GLU A 208 9.94 38.28 0.71
N THR A 209 9.40 38.63 1.88
CA THR A 209 9.90 38.14 3.17
C THR A 209 9.30 36.79 3.60
N ASN A 210 8.14 36.38 3.06
CA ASN A 210 7.45 35.16 3.51
C ASN A 210 7.57 33.96 2.55
N ARG A 211 8.23 34.10 1.39
CA ARG A 211 8.23 33.08 0.31
C ARG A 211 8.58 31.68 0.78
N ARG A 212 9.68 31.52 1.53
CA ARG A 212 10.13 30.21 2.03
C ARG A 212 9.13 29.60 3.03
N TRP A 213 8.59 30.42 3.92
CA TRP A 213 7.57 29.96 4.88
C TRP A 213 6.30 29.55 4.15
N LEU A 214 5.85 30.35 3.18
CA LEU A 214 4.65 30.12 2.40
C LEU A 214 4.79 28.85 1.55
N HIS A 215 5.95 28.66 0.91
CA HIS A 215 6.28 27.43 0.18
C HIS A 215 6.08 26.20 1.07
N ASN A 216 6.73 26.17 2.24
CA ASN A 216 6.63 25.03 3.16
C ASN A 216 5.19 24.81 3.64
N LYS A 217 4.43 25.87 3.92
CA LYS A 217 3.03 25.77 4.34
C LYS A 217 2.11 25.27 3.24
N LEU A 218 2.30 25.71 1.99
CA LEU A 218 1.52 25.25 0.85
C LEU A 218 1.79 23.77 0.57
N VAL A 219 3.06 23.34 0.54
CA VAL A 219 3.40 21.92 0.37
C VAL A 219 2.80 21.09 1.50
N LEU A 220 2.97 21.51 2.75
CA LEU A 220 2.44 20.79 3.89
C LEU A 220 0.91 20.67 3.85
N HIS A 221 0.22 21.75 3.48
CA HIS A 221 -1.23 21.73 3.33
C HIS A 221 -1.66 20.77 2.20
N ALA A 222 -1.02 20.86 1.04
CA ALA A 222 -1.32 20.03 -0.12
C ALA A 222 -1.14 18.53 0.16
N VAL A 223 -0.09 18.16 0.91
CA VAL A 223 0.32 16.77 1.17
C VAL A 223 -0.38 16.18 2.40
N VAL A 224 -0.36 16.91 3.52
CA VAL A 224 -0.81 16.40 4.83
C VAL A 224 -2.16 16.99 5.22
N GLY A 225 -2.32 18.31 5.07
CA GLY A 225 -3.53 19.02 5.49
C GLY A 225 -4.79 18.45 4.83
N ARG A 226 -4.76 18.29 3.51
CA ARG A 226 -5.87 17.77 2.70
C ARG A 226 -6.14 16.28 2.89
N ASN A 227 -5.15 15.53 3.39
CA ASN A 227 -5.19 14.05 3.47
C ASN A 227 -5.44 13.51 4.89
N MET A 228 -5.70 14.39 5.85
CA MET A 228 -5.80 14.01 7.26
C MET A 228 -6.94 13.00 7.54
N ARG A 229 -8.07 13.10 6.82
CA ARG A 229 -9.21 12.17 6.98
C ARG A 229 -8.87 10.78 6.46
N GLN A 230 -8.19 10.73 5.32
CA GLN A 230 -7.70 9.52 4.67
C GLN A 230 -6.68 8.81 5.57
N ILE A 231 -5.69 9.54 6.08
CA ILE A 231 -4.67 9.00 7.00
C ILE A 231 -5.33 8.44 8.28
N LYS A 232 -6.33 9.14 8.83
CA LYS A 232 -7.09 8.65 9.99
C LYS A 232 -7.85 7.37 9.70
N GLN A 233 -8.49 7.25 8.53
CA GLN A 233 -9.17 6.01 8.12
C GLN A 233 -8.18 4.87 7.88
N LEU A 234 -7.06 5.14 7.20
CA LEU A 234 -5.98 4.18 6.98
C LEU A 234 -5.46 3.61 8.32
N ARG A 235 -5.20 4.50 9.29
CA ARG A 235 -4.83 4.13 10.65
C ARG A 235 -5.86 3.23 11.32
N LYS A 236 -7.15 3.54 11.15
CA LYS A 236 -8.24 2.72 11.70
C LYS A 236 -8.24 1.32 11.09
N GLY A 237 -7.95 1.20 9.80
CA GLY A 237 -7.80 -0.08 9.13
C GLY A 237 -6.64 -0.92 9.69
N LEU A 238 -5.46 -0.31 9.86
CA LEU A 238 -4.30 -0.98 10.49
C LEU A 238 -4.61 -1.47 11.92
N LYS A 239 -5.37 -0.67 12.68
CA LYS A 239 -5.80 -1.03 14.05
C LYS A 239 -6.77 -2.20 14.07
N ASP A 240 -7.65 -2.32 13.08
CA ASP A 240 -8.62 -3.41 13.01
C ASP A 240 -7.93 -4.79 12.94
N VAL A 241 -6.74 -4.87 12.33
CA VAL A 241 -5.97 -6.12 12.16
C VAL A 241 -5.02 -6.41 13.33
N MET A 242 -5.14 -5.68 14.45
CA MET A 242 -4.37 -5.90 15.68
C MET A 242 -2.84 -5.77 15.56
N LEU A 243 -2.32 -5.17 14.48
CA LEU A 243 -0.88 -4.87 14.33
C LEU A 243 -0.44 -3.60 15.05
N TRP A 244 -1.38 -2.75 15.48
CA TRP A 244 -1.06 -1.45 16.08
C TRP A 244 -0.12 -1.54 17.31
N PRO A 245 -0.25 -2.51 18.23
CA PRO A 245 0.68 -2.66 19.34
C PRO A 245 2.13 -2.89 18.91
N LEU A 246 2.35 -3.67 17.84
CA LEU A 246 3.68 -3.89 17.26
C LEU A 246 4.24 -2.58 16.71
N LEU A 247 3.50 -1.93 15.81
CA LEU A 247 3.97 -0.74 15.09
C LEU A 247 4.24 0.46 16.03
N THR A 248 3.51 0.55 17.14
CA THR A 248 3.72 1.62 18.13
C THR A 248 4.79 1.29 19.18
N SER A 249 4.97 0.01 19.54
CA SER A 249 6.04 -0.39 20.47
C SER A 249 7.40 -0.53 19.76
N ARG A 250 7.39 -0.72 18.44
CA ARG A 250 8.56 -0.95 17.59
C ARG A 250 8.48 -0.13 16.31
N PRO A 251 8.79 1.19 16.36
CA PRO A 251 8.79 2.05 15.18
C PRO A 251 9.77 1.60 14.09
N ASP A 252 10.82 0.87 14.46
CA ASP A 252 11.80 0.23 13.57
C ASP A 252 11.20 -0.90 12.71
N VAL A 253 9.98 -1.37 13.01
CA VAL A 253 9.23 -2.32 12.17
C VAL A 253 8.42 -1.59 11.08
N VAL A 254 8.15 -0.30 11.21
CA VAL A 254 7.37 0.46 10.23
C VAL A 254 7.94 0.38 8.80
N PRO A 255 9.26 0.48 8.57
CA PRO A 255 9.85 0.30 7.23
C PRO A 255 9.63 -1.08 6.63
N LEU A 256 9.38 -2.12 7.45
CA LEU A 256 9.04 -3.46 6.93
C LEU A 256 7.62 -3.51 6.37
N LEU A 257 6.70 -2.70 6.90
CA LEU A 257 5.32 -2.60 6.41
C LEU A 257 5.23 -1.64 5.22
N PHE A 258 6.02 -0.57 5.23
CA PHE A 258 6.04 0.48 4.21
C PHE A 258 7.46 0.69 3.65
N PRO A 259 7.97 -0.28 2.88
CA PRO A 259 9.29 -0.16 2.26
C PRO A 259 9.30 0.94 1.20
N LYS A 260 10.47 1.55 0.99
CA LYS A 260 10.71 2.45 -0.13
C LYS A 260 10.80 1.67 -1.43
N MET A 261 10.35 2.26 -2.53
CA MET A 261 10.51 1.69 -3.85
C MET A 261 11.99 1.67 -4.27
N ALA A 262 12.76 2.71 -3.95
CA ALA A 262 14.21 2.74 -4.22
C ALA A 262 14.99 1.61 -3.51
N GLU A 263 14.49 1.09 -2.39
CA GLU A 263 15.10 -0.04 -1.66
C GLU A 263 14.76 -1.40 -2.30
N MET A 264 13.87 -1.42 -3.29
CA MET A 264 13.44 -2.61 -4.02
C MET A 264 14.04 -2.71 -5.43
N GLU A 265 15.05 -1.90 -5.76
CA GLU A 265 15.76 -2.03 -7.03
C GLU A 265 16.54 -3.35 -7.10
N PHE A 266 16.13 -4.22 -8.04
CA PHE A 266 16.84 -5.46 -8.32
C PHE A 266 17.91 -5.22 -9.38
N THR A 267 19.15 -5.60 -9.07
CA THR A 267 20.18 -5.69 -10.10
C THR A 267 20.09 -7.04 -10.81
N PRO A 268 20.47 -7.14 -12.10
CA PRO A 268 20.59 -8.43 -12.78
C PRO A 268 21.46 -9.43 -12.01
N GLN A 269 22.50 -8.94 -11.31
CA GLN A 269 23.38 -9.76 -10.47
C GLN A 269 22.63 -10.41 -9.30
N MET A 270 21.76 -9.66 -8.61
CA MET A 270 20.93 -10.22 -7.53
C MET A 270 20.01 -11.33 -8.02
N LEU A 271 19.49 -11.23 -9.25
CA LEU A 271 18.70 -12.30 -9.87
C LEU A 271 19.58 -13.50 -10.21
N LEU A 272 20.72 -13.29 -10.87
CA LEU A 272 21.66 -14.35 -11.26
C LEU A 272 22.13 -15.17 -10.04
N GLU A 273 22.41 -14.54 -8.91
CA GLU A 273 22.80 -15.20 -7.66
C GLU A 273 21.70 -16.09 -7.06
N LYS A 274 20.44 -15.90 -7.48
CA LYS A 274 19.28 -16.65 -6.99
C LYS A 274 18.76 -17.68 -7.99
N ILE A 275 19.26 -17.69 -9.22
CA ILE A 275 18.91 -18.73 -10.20
C ILE A 275 19.52 -20.04 -9.76
N THR A 276 18.66 -21.03 -9.48
CA THR A 276 19.08 -22.42 -9.39
C THR A 276 18.96 -23.02 -10.78
N TRP A 277 20.08 -23.26 -11.45
CA TRP A 277 20.08 -23.92 -12.74
C TRP A 277 19.64 -25.38 -12.56
N PRO A 278 18.79 -25.91 -13.45
CA PRO A 278 18.55 -27.35 -13.47
C PRO A 278 19.90 -28.04 -13.68
N VAL A 279 20.21 -29.01 -12.84
CA VAL A 279 21.35 -29.89 -13.07
C VAL A 279 21.02 -30.66 -14.35
N GLU A 280 21.96 -30.77 -15.29
CA GLU A 280 21.82 -31.69 -16.41
C GLU A 280 21.53 -33.06 -15.80
N ASP A 281 20.32 -33.59 -16.01
CA ASP A 281 20.02 -34.98 -15.73
C ASP A 281 20.97 -35.78 -16.63
N SER A 282 22.09 -36.21 -16.06
CA SER A 282 22.94 -37.21 -16.68
C SER A 282 22.18 -38.52 -16.62
N ASP A 283 21.27 -38.70 -17.56
CA ASP A 283 20.87 -39.96 -18.16
C ASP A 283 20.06 -39.59 -19.40
N ASP A 284 20.79 -39.47 -20.52
CA ASP A 284 20.26 -39.76 -21.84
C ASP A 284 19.76 -41.22 -21.85
N GLU A 285 18.65 -41.50 -21.17
CA GLU A 285 17.80 -42.62 -21.53
C GLU A 285 16.80 -42.07 -22.55
N ASP A 286 17.00 -42.48 -23.80
CA ASP A 286 16.14 -42.19 -24.96
C ASP A 286 14.66 -42.13 -24.54
N PHE A 287 14.13 -40.91 -24.40
CA PHE A 287 12.70 -40.69 -24.23
C PHE A 287 12.02 -41.02 -25.56
N ASP A 288 11.73 -42.29 -25.77
CA ASP A 288 10.99 -42.79 -26.92
C ASP A 288 9.52 -42.32 -26.80
N LEU A 289 9.27 -41.15 -27.40
CA LEU A 289 7.97 -40.46 -27.44
C LEU A 289 6.84 -41.30 -28.08
N ASP A 290 7.15 -42.46 -28.66
CA ASP A 290 6.19 -43.34 -29.31
C ASP A 290 5.65 -44.50 -28.42
N SER A 291 6.07 -44.61 -27.15
CA SER A 291 5.73 -45.78 -26.33
C SER A 291 4.62 -45.60 -25.29
N THR A 292 4.01 -44.42 -25.14
CA THR A 292 2.88 -44.20 -24.18
C THR A 292 1.55 -43.84 -24.84
N CYS A 293 1.28 -44.41 -26.01
CA CYS A 293 -0.06 -44.42 -26.61
C CYS A 293 -0.58 -45.86 -26.77
N ALA A 294 -0.59 -46.63 -25.68
CA ALA A 294 -1.40 -47.85 -25.57
C ALA A 294 -1.53 -48.24 -24.10
N SER A 295 -2.76 -48.64 -23.72
CA SER A 295 -3.20 -49.20 -22.44
C SER A 295 -3.57 -48.17 -21.35
N LEU A 296 -4.81 -48.03 -20.88
CA LEU A 296 -6.02 -48.85 -21.02
C LEU A 296 -7.27 -47.97 -20.97
N GLY A 297 -8.19 -48.22 -21.90
CA GLY A 297 -9.61 -48.10 -21.61
C GLY A 297 -10.08 -49.32 -20.83
N PHE A 298 -10.83 -49.09 -19.77
CA PHE A 298 -12.15 -49.68 -19.47
C PHE A 298 -12.92 -48.70 -18.60
#